data_AF-A0A965IGK2-F1
#
_entry.id   AF-A0A965IGK2-F1
#
_cell.length_a   1.000
_cell.length_b   1.000
_cell.length_c   1.000
_cell.angle_alpha   90.00
_cell.angle_beta   90.00
_cell.angle_gamma   90.00
#
_symmetry.space_group_name_H-M   'P 1'
#
loop_
_entity.id
_entity.type
_entity.pdbx_description
1 polymer ?
#
loop_
_entity_poly.entity_id
_entity_poly.type
_entity_poly.pdbx_seq_one_letter_code
_entity_poly.pdbx_strand_id
1 'polypeptide(L)'
;MCRSAFGTACLSRAWDPVKRRLVFSSERRFACAESSPDGVADTVVVEKTLTAQMALGMFGEDKLAPAIAKIAKDPAKRLEASEYQHLIFPNPDYVEGSILATQRRYRSIYIHASDGHICSDSGLDQSPYLITRYLKWSSDPSAPYGFSPAIQTLPDLKQCNRMEQLRDVAVEVSLNPPIIVPAGWKGRVDFRPRGQTSLGQDGRKPELWDYQPRTIEVSNCSSNLSER
;
A
#
# COMPACT_ATOMS: atom_id res chain seq x y z
N MET A 1 -6.69 -2.42 -0.40
CA MET A 1 -5.73 -1.30 -0.63
C MET A 1 -6.42 -0.22 -1.48
N CYS A 2 -6.02 1.06 -1.37
CA CYS A 2 -6.65 2.13 -2.14
C CYS A 2 -5.98 2.31 -3.52
N ARG A 3 -6.81 2.39 -4.57
CA ARG A 3 -6.37 2.60 -5.97
C ARG A 3 -5.61 3.90 -6.16
N SER A 4 -5.95 4.98 -5.44
CA SER A 4 -5.30 6.29 -5.60
C SER A 4 -3.87 6.32 -5.08
N ALA A 5 -3.54 5.51 -4.06
CA ALA A 5 -2.21 5.47 -3.48
C ALA A 5 -1.27 4.52 -4.25
N PHE A 6 -1.73 3.30 -4.54
CA PHE A 6 -0.90 2.23 -5.11
C PHE A 6 -1.10 2.01 -6.61
N GLY A 7 -2.11 2.63 -7.23
CA GLY A 7 -2.36 2.54 -8.67
C GLY A 7 -3.18 1.31 -9.06
N THR A 8 -3.10 0.25 -8.25
CA THR A 8 -3.88 -0.98 -8.39
C THR A 8 -4.60 -1.31 -7.08
N ALA A 9 -5.85 -1.77 -7.18
CA ALA A 9 -6.58 -2.31 -6.05
C ALA A 9 -7.43 -3.52 -6.47
N CYS A 10 -7.42 -4.56 -5.65
CA CYS A 10 -8.26 -5.73 -5.82
C CYS A 10 -9.47 -5.67 -4.87
N LEU A 11 -10.67 -5.75 -5.45
CA LEU A 11 -11.93 -5.80 -4.74
C LEU A 11 -12.54 -7.19 -4.92
N SER A 12 -12.82 -7.88 -3.84
CA SER A 12 -13.55 -9.15 -3.87
C SER A 12 -15.05 -8.90 -3.72
N ARG A 13 -15.84 -9.64 -4.49
CA ARG A 13 -17.30 -9.69 -4.42
C ARG A 13 -17.70 -11.09 -3.98
N ALA A 14 -18.39 -11.19 -2.85
CA ALA A 14 -18.95 -12.43 -2.34
C ALA A 14 -20.44 -12.27 -2.06
N TRP A 15 -21.23 -13.34 -2.28
CA TRP A 15 -22.62 -13.39 -1.84
C TRP A 15 -22.69 -14.04 -0.47
N ASP A 16 -23.31 -13.36 0.50
CA ASP A 16 -23.61 -13.92 1.82
C ASP A 16 -25.02 -14.56 1.77
N PRO A 17 -25.13 -15.90 1.78
CA PRO A 17 -26.42 -16.57 1.67
C PRO A 17 -27.29 -16.40 2.92
N VAL A 18 -26.68 -16.20 4.10
CA VAL A 18 -27.39 -16.09 5.38
C VAL A 18 -28.06 -14.72 5.46
N LYS A 19 -27.31 -13.66 5.14
CA LYS A 19 -27.80 -12.28 5.22
C LYS A 19 -28.37 -11.77 3.90
N ARG A 20 -28.36 -12.59 2.84
CA ARG A 20 -28.84 -12.28 1.47
C ARG A 20 -28.32 -10.93 0.96
N ARG A 21 -27.01 -10.70 1.09
CA ARG A 21 -26.37 -9.44 0.67
C ARG A 21 -25.09 -9.69 -0.10
N LEU A 22 -24.77 -8.77 -1.00
CA LEU A 22 -23.46 -8.69 -1.60
C LEU A 22 -22.48 -8.06 -0.61
N VAL A 23 -21.38 -8.76 -0.37
CA VAL A 23 -20.28 -8.29 0.46
C VAL A 23 -19.13 -7.94 -0.46
N PHE A 24 -18.65 -6.71 -0.31
CA PHE A 24 -17.46 -6.23 -0.99
C PHE A 24 -16.35 -6.10 0.04
N SER A 25 -15.18 -6.67 -0.26
CA SER A 25 -13.99 -6.54 0.59
C SER A 25 -12.80 -6.14 -0.25
N SER A 26 -11.93 -5.29 0.29
CA SER A 26 -10.68 -4.95 -0.39
C SER A 26 -9.60 -5.94 0.02
N GLU A 27 -9.02 -6.63 -0.95
CA GLU A 27 -7.89 -7.52 -0.68
C GLU A 27 -6.60 -6.70 -0.59
N ARG A 28 -5.66 -7.17 0.24
CA ARG A 28 -4.38 -6.48 0.48
C ARG A 28 -3.23 -7.14 -0.27
N ARG A 29 -3.08 -8.46 -0.15
CA ARG A 29 -2.00 -9.21 -0.77
C ARG A 29 -2.54 -9.92 -2.00
N PHE A 30 -2.19 -9.42 -3.18
CA PHE A 30 -2.61 -10.00 -4.44
C PHE A 30 -1.56 -9.78 -5.51
N ALA A 31 -1.55 -10.67 -6.49
CA ALA A 31 -0.85 -10.52 -7.75
C ALA A 31 -1.86 -10.65 -8.89
N CYS A 32 -1.61 -9.94 -9.98
CA CYS A 32 -2.43 -10.03 -11.18
C CYS A 32 -1.58 -10.15 -12.45
N ALA A 33 -2.13 -10.81 -13.45
CA ALA A 33 -1.57 -10.93 -14.78
C ALA A 33 -2.68 -10.77 -15.83
N GLU A 34 -2.25 -10.46 -17.06
CA GLU A 34 -3.10 -10.37 -18.23
C GLU A 34 -2.77 -11.58 -19.11
N SER A 35 -3.75 -12.46 -19.37
CA SER A 35 -3.57 -13.57 -20.30
C SER A 35 -3.85 -13.17 -21.75
N SER A 36 -4.47 -12.00 -21.99
CA SER A 36 -4.85 -11.53 -23.33
C SER A 36 -4.36 -10.10 -23.60
N PRO A 37 -4.03 -9.76 -24.86
CA PRO A 37 -3.57 -8.42 -25.25
C PRO A 37 -4.60 -7.31 -25.08
N ASP A 38 -5.87 -7.64 -24.83
CA ASP A 38 -6.98 -6.69 -24.59
C ASP A 38 -6.76 -5.82 -23.35
N GLY A 39 -5.73 -6.13 -22.56
CA GLY A 39 -5.38 -5.38 -21.36
C GLY A 39 -6.33 -5.67 -20.20
N VAL A 40 -7.08 -6.76 -20.23
CA VAL A 40 -7.96 -7.19 -19.14
C VAL A 40 -7.15 -8.07 -18.18
N ALA A 41 -7.11 -7.68 -16.91
CA ALA A 41 -6.50 -8.50 -15.86
C ALA A 41 -7.46 -9.64 -15.48
N ASP A 42 -7.18 -10.83 -15.98
CA ASP A 42 -8.04 -12.01 -15.89
C ASP A 42 -7.47 -13.09 -14.95
N THR A 43 -6.16 -13.07 -14.75
CA THR A 43 -5.45 -13.98 -13.87
C THR A 43 -5.12 -13.27 -12.56
N VAL A 44 -5.59 -13.81 -11.44
CA VAL A 44 -5.47 -13.19 -10.11
C VAL A 44 -5.06 -14.24 -9.10
N VAL A 45 -4.06 -13.91 -8.31
CA VAL A 45 -3.69 -14.68 -7.11
C VAL A 45 -3.91 -13.78 -5.91
N VAL A 46 -4.68 -14.25 -4.93
CA VAL A 46 -4.95 -13.52 -3.69
C VAL A 46 -4.50 -14.36 -2.51
N GLU A 47 -3.69 -13.78 -1.64
CA GLU A 47 -3.30 -14.40 -0.38
C GLU A 47 -4.32 -14.06 0.70
N LYS A 48 -4.87 -15.08 1.34
CA LYS A 48 -5.84 -14.98 2.42
C LYS A 48 -5.31 -15.67 3.66
N THR A 49 -5.40 -14.97 4.77
CA THR A 49 -5.18 -15.56 6.10
C THR A 49 -6.52 -16.00 6.62
N LEU A 50 -6.66 -17.30 6.87
CA LEU A 50 -7.90 -17.89 7.35
C LEU A 50 -7.61 -18.62 8.66
N THR A 51 -8.50 -18.48 9.63
CA THR A 51 -8.46 -19.32 10.83
C THR A 51 -8.88 -20.73 10.48
N ALA A 52 -8.38 -21.72 11.23
CA ALA A 52 -8.75 -23.13 11.03
C ALA A 52 -10.28 -23.34 11.04
N GLN A 53 -11.01 -22.64 11.92
CA GLN A 53 -12.48 -22.67 11.94
C GLN A 53 -13.12 -22.10 10.67
N MET A 54 -12.61 -20.99 10.13
CA MET A 54 -13.13 -20.40 8.89
C MET A 54 -12.84 -21.29 7.68
N ALA A 55 -11.64 -21.87 7.62
CA ALA A 55 -11.26 -22.81 6.58
C ALA A 55 -12.16 -24.05 6.58
N LEU A 56 -12.43 -24.62 7.77
CA LEU A 56 -13.36 -25.73 7.96
C LEU A 56 -14.76 -25.39 7.42
N GLY A 57 -15.28 -24.21 7.76
CA GLY A 57 -16.60 -23.76 7.30
C GLY A 57 -16.69 -23.50 5.79
N MET A 58 -15.56 -23.18 5.13
CA MET A 58 -15.54 -22.90 3.69
C MET A 58 -15.31 -24.14 2.83
N PHE A 59 -14.39 -25.03 3.22
CA PHE A 59 -13.96 -26.16 2.39
C PHE A 59 -14.55 -27.51 2.83
N GLY A 60 -14.94 -27.65 4.10
CA GLY A 60 -15.34 -28.92 4.72
C GLY A 60 -14.15 -29.79 5.14
N GLU A 61 -14.36 -30.74 6.05
CA GLU A 61 -13.27 -31.56 6.63
C GLU A 61 -12.45 -32.33 5.59
N ASP A 62 -13.11 -32.89 4.58
CA ASP A 62 -12.50 -33.84 3.65
C ASP A 62 -11.44 -33.22 2.72
N LYS A 63 -11.51 -31.90 2.50
CA LYS A 63 -10.64 -31.19 1.56
C LYS A 63 -9.56 -30.34 2.24
N LEU A 64 -9.55 -30.28 3.57
CA LEU A 64 -8.47 -29.59 4.27
C LEU A 64 -7.21 -30.44 4.33
N ALA A 65 -6.06 -29.76 4.38
CA ALA A 65 -4.81 -30.42 4.73
C ALA A 65 -4.95 -31.12 6.10
N PRO A 66 -4.43 -32.35 6.25
CA PRO A 66 -4.66 -33.18 7.44
C PRO A 66 -4.11 -32.54 8.72
N ALA A 67 -3.07 -31.70 8.62
CA ALA A 67 -2.55 -30.93 9.74
C ALA A 67 -3.57 -29.90 10.26
N ILE A 68 -4.20 -29.15 9.35
CA ILE A 68 -5.16 -28.11 9.69
C ILE A 68 -6.49 -28.72 10.14
N ALA A 69 -6.89 -29.85 9.56
CA ALA A 69 -8.08 -30.58 9.99
C ALA A 69 -7.97 -31.03 11.46
N LYS A 70 -6.77 -31.41 11.92
CA LYS A 70 -6.52 -31.71 13.35
C LYS A 70 -6.60 -30.44 14.21
N ILE A 71 -5.93 -29.37 13.79
CA ILE A 71 -5.94 -28.07 14.48
C ILE A 71 -7.37 -27.52 14.62
N ALA A 72 -8.21 -27.71 13.60
CA ALA A 72 -9.60 -27.26 13.59
C ALA A 72 -10.48 -27.99 14.62
N LYS A 73 -10.15 -29.23 14.99
CA LYS A 73 -10.87 -30.02 16.01
C LYS A 73 -10.50 -29.63 17.43
N ASP A 74 -9.29 -29.09 17.62
CA ASP A 74 -8.83 -28.64 18.93
C ASP A 74 -9.45 -27.27 19.31
N PRO A 75 -10.25 -27.20 20.39
CA PRO A 75 -10.95 -25.96 20.75
C PRO A 75 -10.00 -24.81 21.12
N ALA A 76 -8.79 -25.12 21.59
CA ALA A 76 -7.78 -24.12 21.93
C ALA A 76 -7.03 -23.56 20.70
N LYS A 77 -6.89 -24.36 19.63
CA LYS A 77 -6.07 -24.01 18.45
C LYS A 77 -6.88 -23.64 17.21
N ARG A 78 -8.21 -23.78 17.26
CA ARG A 78 -9.11 -23.43 16.15
C ARG A 78 -8.99 -22.00 15.61
N LEU A 79 -8.41 -21.08 16.39
CA LEU A 79 -8.18 -19.67 16.04
C LEU A 79 -6.81 -19.42 15.41
N GLU A 80 -5.94 -20.43 15.34
CA GLU A 80 -4.67 -20.32 14.63
C GLU A 80 -4.93 -20.00 13.15
N ALA A 81 -4.19 -19.01 12.64
CA ALA A 81 -4.30 -18.53 11.29
C ALA A 81 -3.29 -19.24 10.39
N SER A 82 -3.76 -19.75 9.26
CA SER A 82 -2.94 -20.30 8.19
C SER A 82 -3.12 -19.49 6.91
N GLU A 83 -2.08 -19.50 6.06
CA GLU A 83 -2.08 -18.77 4.79
C GLU A 83 -2.57 -19.67 3.66
N TYR A 84 -3.50 -19.12 2.88
CA TYR A 84 -4.07 -19.75 1.70
C TYR A 84 -3.89 -18.83 0.49
N GLN A 85 -3.67 -19.43 -0.66
CA GLN A 85 -3.64 -18.74 -1.94
C GLN A 85 -4.89 -19.11 -2.73
N HIS A 86 -5.62 -18.11 -3.18
CA HIS A 86 -6.74 -18.27 -4.09
C HIS A 86 -6.30 -17.85 -5.48
N LEU A 87 -6.14 -18.82 -6.38
CA LEU A 87 -5.76 -18.63 -7.77
C LEU A 87 -7.02 -18.66 -8.64
N ILE A 88 -7.18 -17.63 -9.47
CA ILE A 88 -8.18 -17.58 -10.53
C ILE A 88 -7.49 -17.29 -11.84
N PHE A 89 -7.85 -18.06 -12.85
CA PHE A 89 -7.36 -17.88 -14.21
C PHE A 89 -8.43 -18.33 -15.22
N PRO A 90 -8.40 -17.82 -16.45
CA PRO A 90 -9.25 -18.31 -17.54
C PRO A 90 -9.04 -19.81 -17.75
N ASN A 91 -10.13 -20.55 -17.95
CA ASN A 91 -10.05 -21.97 -18.21
C ASN A 91 -9.73 -22.25 -19.69
N PRO A 92 -8.66 -22.98 -20.04
CA PRO A 92 -8.36 -23.32 -21.42
C PRO A 92 -9.41 -24.25 -22.05
N ASP A 93 -10.05 -25.10 -21.24
CA ASP A 93 -11.05 -26.08 -21.68
C ASP A 93 -12.49 -25.54 -21.59
N TYR A 94 -12.66 -24.22 -21.71
CA TYR A 94 -13.96 -23.57 -21.62
C TYR A 94 -14.91 -24.02 -22.75
N VAL A 95 -16.11 -24.44 -22.38
CA VAL A 95 -17.20 -24.77 -23.32
C VAL A 95 -18.41 -23.90 -23.00
N GLU A 96 -18.82 -23.10 -23.97
CA GLU A 96 -19.96 -22.19 -23.83
C GLU A 96 -21.26 -22.96 -23.54
N GLY A 97 -21.98 -22.56 -22.50
CA GLY A 97 -23.24 -23.20 -22.08
C GLY A 97 -23.08 -24.51 -21.28
N SER A 98 -21.86 -24.96 -20.98
CA SER A 98 -21.67 -26.15 -20.15
C SER A 98 -22.06 -25.89 -18.69
N ILE A 99 -22.81 -26.82 -18.10
CA ILE A 99 -23.23 -26.79 -16.69
C ILE A 99 -22.12 -27.37 -15.78
N LEU A 100 -21.18 -28.14 -16.36
CA LEU A 100 -20.10 -28.80 -15.62
C LEU A 100 -19.15 -27.77 -15.02
N ALA A 101 -18.86 -27.92 -13.72
CA ALA A 101 -17.95 -27.04 -13.00
C ALA A 101 -16.54 -27.02 -13.61
N THR A 102 -16.11 -28.08 -14.28
CA THR A 102 -14.79 -28.17 -14.95
C THR A 102 -14.69 -27.38 -16.24
N GLN A 103 -15.82 -27.01 -16.87
CA GLN A 103 -15.87 -26.37 -18.19
C GLN A 103 -16.33 -24.91 -18.13
N ARG A 104 -16.42 -24.33 -16.93
CA ARG A 104 -16.76 -22.92 -16.75
C ARG A 104 -15.62 -22.00 -17.16
N ARG A 105 -15.94 -20.72 -17.39
CA ARG A 105 -15.06 -19.70 -17.97
C ARG A 105 -13.79 -19.45 -17.14
N TYR A 106 -13.91 -19.45 -15.83
CA TYR A 106 -12.80 -19.26 -14.90
C TYR A 106 -12.65 -20.49 -14.01
N ARG A 107 -11.41 -20.86 -13.68
CA ARG A 107 -11.12 -21.86 -12.66
C ARG A 107 -10.65 -21.16 -11.38
N SER A 108 -11.16 -21.60 -10.25
CA SER A 108 -10.90 -21.06 -8.91
C SER A 108 -10.32 -22.17 -8.04
N ILE A 109 -9.04 -22.03 -7.71
CA ILE A 109 -8.27 -23.01 -6.93
C ILE A 109 -7.82 -22.37 -5.61
N TYR A 110 -8.10 -23.04 -4.51
CA TYR A 110 -7.55 -22.70 -3.19
C TYR A 110 -6.41 -23.65 -2.84
N ILE A 111 -5.26 -23.10 -2.51
CA ILE A 111 -4.06 -23.85 -2.13
C ILE A 111 -3.63 -23.41 -0.74
N HIS A 112 -3.29 -24.37 0.12
CA HIS A 112 -2.63 -24.09 1.39
C HIS A 112 -1.16 -23.71 1.12
N ALA A 113 -0.73 -22.52 1.54
CA ALA A 113 0.57 -21.96 1.14
C ALA A 113 1.77 -22.78 1.65
N SER A 114 1.65 -23.42 2.83
CA SER A 114 2.76 -24.19 3.41
C SER A 114 2.91 -25.58 2.81
N ASP A 115 1.80 -26.28 2.56
CA ASP A 115 1.82 -27.69 2.12
C ASP A 115 1.63 -27.84 0.60
N GLY A 116 1.20 -26.78 -0.09
CA GLY A 116 0.77 -26.86 -1.49
C GLY A 116 -0.50 -27.68 -1.71
N HIS A 117 -1.21 -28.06 -0.64
CA HIS A 117 -2.41 -28.89 -0.74
C HIS A 117 -3.58 -28.12 -1.35
N ILE A 118 -4.25 -28.69 -2.35
CA ILE A 118 -5.40 -28.10 -3.02
C ILE A 118 -6.66 -28.34 -2.18
N CYS A 119 -7.18 -27.28 -1.56
CA CYS A 119 -8.37 -27.37 -0.70
C CYS A 119 -9.69 -27.27 -1.47
N SER A 120 -9.69 -26.61 -2.62
CA SER A 120 -10.88 -26.52 -3.44
C SER A 120 -10.49 -26.24 -4.87
N ASP A 121 -11.16 -26.94 -5.78
CA ASP A 121 -11.07 -26.72 -7.22
C ASP A 121 -12.50 -26.60 -7.74
N SER A 122 -12.83 -25.46 -8.32
CA SER A 122 -14.19 -25.12 -8.74
C SER A 122 -14.16 -24.20 -9.94
N GLY A 123 -15.14 -24.32 -10.83
CA GLY A 123 -15.33 -23.37 -11.92
C GLY A 123 -16.31 -22.26 -11.60
N LEU A 124 -16.06 -21.09 -12.16
CA LEU A 124 -16.87 -19.89 -12.01
C LEU A 124 -17.19 -19.30 -13.40
N ASP A 125 -18.41 -18.77 -13.54
CA ASP A 125 -18.82 -18.10 -14.79
C ASP A 125 -18.20 -16.70 -14.91
N GLN A 126 -17.96 -16.06 -13.77
CA GLN A 126 -17.33 -14.75 -13.65
C GLN A 126 -16.28 -14.77 -12.54
N SER A 127 -15.19 -14.03 -12.74
CA SER A 127 -14.22 -13.81 -11.67
C SER A 127 -14.86 -13.09 -10.47
N PRO A 128 -14.63 -13.55 -9.23
CA PRO A 128 -15.09 -12.88 -8.02
C PRO A 128 -14.25 -11.65 -7.65
N TYR A 129 -13.08 -11.49 -8.28
CA TYR A 129 -12.17 -10.37 -8.03
C TYR A 129 -12.28 -9.33 -9.16
N LEU A 130 -12.45 -8.08 -8.76
CA LEU A 130 -12.42 -6.92 -9.62
C LEU A 130 -11.09 -6.19 -9.39
N ILE A 131 -10.24 -6.20 -10.41
CA ILE A 131 -8.99 -5.46 -10.39
C ILE A 131 -9.24 -4.08 -10.97
N THR A 132 -9.03 -3.07 -10.14
CA THR A 132 -9.16 -1.67 -10.53
C THR A 132 -7.79 -1.06 -10.68
N ARG A 133 -7.56 -0.37 -11.79
CA ARG A 133 -6.33 0.34 -12.10
C ARG A 133 -6.64 1.81 -12.31
N TYR A 134 -5.72 2.69 -11.93
CA TYR A 134 -5.88 4.13 -12.15
C TYR A 134 -5.45 4.50 -13.57
N LEU A 135 -4.16 4.36 -13.88
CA LEU A 135 -3.60 4.43 -15.23
C LEU A 135 -2.79 3.15 -15.49
N LYS A 136 -2.72 2.65 -16.73
CA LYS A 136 -1.80 1.56 -17.06
C LYS A 136 -0.41 2.15 -17.35
N TRP A 137 0.66 1.52 -16.89
CA TRP A 137 2.03 2.04 -17.08
C TRP A 137 2.44 2.09 -18.56
N SER A 138 2.08 1.07 -19.33
CA SER A 138 2.21 0.99 -20.78
C SER A 138 0.99 0.27 -21.35
N SER A 139 0.66 0.51 -22.62
CA SER A 139 -0.30 -0.32 -23.35
C SER A 139 0.16 -1.78 -23.48
N ASP A 140 1.46 -2.05 -23.27
CA ASP A 140 2.03 -3.38 -23.40
C ASP A 140 1.42 -4.39 -22.42
N PRO A 141 1.22 -5.66 -22.85
CA PRO A 141 0.72 -6.74 -22.00
C PRO A 141 1.64 -7.09 -20.82
N SER A 142 2.92 -6.67 -20.89
CA SER A 142 3.94 -6.94 -19.87
C SER A 142 3.72 -6.15 -18.57
N ALA A 143 2.87 -5.11 -18.57
CA ALA A 143 2.61 -4.26 -17.43
C ALA A 143 1.17 -4.45 -16.88
N PRO A 144 0.89 -5.51 -16.09
CA PRO A 144 -0.45 -5.77 -15.57
C PRO A 144 -0.88 -4.78 -14.49
N TYR A 145 0.08 -4.15 -13.79
CA TYR A 145 -0.19 -3.21 -12.70
C TYR A 145 -0.44 -1.78 -13.19
N GLY A 146 -1.26 -1.07 -12.43
CA GLY A 146 -1.56 0.34 -12.63
C GLY A 146 -0.59 1.28 -11.93
N PHE A 147 -0.42 2.45 -12.51
CA PHE A 147 0.31 3.59 -12.00
C PHE A 147 -0.62 4.54 -11.24
N SER A 148 -0.17 5.05 -10.10
CA SER A 148 -0.99 5.85 -9.19
C SER A 148 -0.71 7.35 -9.34
N PRO A 149 -1.73 8.20 -9.11
CA PRO A 149 -1.52 9.65 -9.06
C PRO A 149 -0.61 10.03 -7.88
N ALA A 150 -0.65 9.28 -6.77
CA ALA A 150 0.22 9.54 -5.63
C ALA A 150 1.71 9.30 -5.95
N ILE A 151 2.04 8.38 -6.87
CA ILE A 151 3.42 8.18 -7.33
C ILE A 151 3.86 9.37 -8.19
N GLN A 152 2.97 9.92 -9.02
CA GLN A 152 3.25 11.13 -9.80
C GLN A 152 3.58 12.33 -8.91
N THR A 153 2.83 12.51 -7.82
CA THR A 153 3.01 13.64 -6.88
C THR A 153 4.01 13.34 -5.75
N LEU A 154 4.61 12.15 -5.72
CA LEU A 154 5.56 11.74 -4.69
C LEU A 154 6.79 12.67 -4.56
N PRO A 155 7.41 13.21 -5.63
CA PRO A 155 8.52 14.15 -5.48
C PRO A 155 8.08 15.43 -4.76
N ASP A 156 6.94 16.00 -5.13
CA ASP A 156 6.39 17.21 -4.51
C ASP A 156 6.08 16.97 -3.03
N LEU A 157 5.47 15.82 -2.70
CA LEU A 157 5.20 15.43 -1.31
C LEU A 157 6.49 15.32 -0.48
N LYS A 158 7.57 14.75 -1.05
CA LYS A 158 8.88 14.67 -0.38
C LYS A 158 9.48 16.06 -0.17
N GLN A 159 9.34 16.96 -1.14
CA GLN A 159 9.80 18.32 -1.02
C GLN A 159 9.03 19.08 0.06
N CYS A 160 7.69 19.00 0.08
CA CYS A 160 6.85 19.58 1.12
C CYS A 160 7.24 19.08 2.51
N ASN A 161 7.38 17.76 2.69
CA ASN A 161 7.82 17.18 3.96
C ASN A 161 9.19 17.69 4.39
N ARG A 162 10.12 17.88 3.43
CA ARG A 162 11.45 18.42 3.72
C ARG A 162 11.38 19.90 4.12
N MET A 163 10.54 20.69 3.47
CA MET A 163 10.34 22.11 3.81
C MET A 163 9.73 22.27 5.19
N GLU A 164 8.74 21.46 5.57
CA GLU A 164 8.17 21.49 6.92
C GLU A 164 9.22 21.14 7.99
N GLN A 165 10.05 20.12 7.76
CA GLN A 165 11.17 19.82 8.68
C GLN A 165 12.16 20.99 8.83
N LEU A 166 12.46 21.69 7.74
CA LEU A 166 13.34 22.87 7.78
C LEU A 166 12.66 24.05 8.49
N ARG A 167 11.35 24.19 8.32
CA ARG A 167 10.54 25.19 9.01
C ARG A 167 10.54 24.94 10.52
N ASP A 168 10.38 23.69 10.94
CA ASP A 168 10.43 23.32 12.35
C ASP A 168 11.78 23.68 12.97
N VAL A 169 12.89 23.36 12.29
CA VAL A 169 14.24 23.76 12.74
C VAL A 169 14.39 25.29 12.78
N ALA A 170 13.84 26.01 11.81
CA ALA A 170 13.88 27.48 11.81
C ALA A 170 13.08 28.08 12.98
N VAL A 171 11.94 27.49 13.32
CA VAL A 171 11.13 27.88 14.49
C VAL A 171 11.89 27.58 15.78
N GLU A 172 12.55 26.42 15.90
CA GLU A 172 13.38 26.08 17.06
C GLU A 172 14.53 27.08 17.28
N VAL A 173 15.22 27.45 16.21
CA VAL A 173 16.29 28.48 16.25
C VAL A 173 15.72 29.85 16.59
N SER A 174 14.53 30.19 16.10
CA SER A 174 13.87 31.47 16.41
C SER A 174 13.43 31.57 17.87
N LEU A 175 12.94 30.46 18.44
CA LEU A 175 12.54 30.38 19.86
C LEU A 175 13.75 30.33 20.80
N ASN A 176 14.83 29.67 20.38
CA ASN A 176 16.05 29.48 21.16
C ASN A 176 17.28 29.96 20.36
N PRO A 177 17.43 31.29 20.17
CA PRO A 177 18.55 31.80 19.41
C PRO A 177 19.88 31.43 20.09
N PRO A 178 20.96 31.21 19.30
CA PRO A 178 22.29 31.00 19.85
C PRO A 178 22.73 32.25 20.64
N ILE A 179 23.41 32.03 21.76
CA ILE A 179 23.77 33.09 22.71
C ILE A 179 25.26 33.43 22.55
N ILE A 180 25.56 34.71 22.59
CA ILE A 180 26.92 35.24 22.52
C ILE A 180 27.50 35.29 23.94
N VAL A 181 28.68 34.71 24.14
CA VAL A 181 29.40 34.63 25.41
C VAL A 181 30.73 35.41 25.30
N PRO A 182 31.22 36.07 26.35
CA PRO A 182 32.50 36.82 26.31
C PRO A 182 33.74 35.94 26.08
N ALA A 183 34.75 36.50 25.41
CA ALA A 183 35.96 35.84 24.88
C ALA A 183 36.82 35.02 25.87
N GLY A 184 36.69 35.28 27.18
CA GLY A 184 37.42 34.53 28.21
C GLY A 184 37.00 33.06 28.30
N TRP A 185 35.86 32.69 27.71
CA TRP A 185 35.37 31.32 27.61
C TRP A 185 35.98 30.60 26.40
N LYS A 186 36.80 29.57 26.63
CA LYS A 186 37.32 28.68 25.58
C LYS A 186 36.32 27.55 25.28
N GLY A 187 35.72 27.56 24.08
CA GLY A 187 34.84 26.50 23.59
C GLY A 187 34.67 26.57 22.07
N ARG A 188 34.34 25.43 21.42
CA ARG A 188 34.06 25.36 19.98
C ARG A 188 32.68 25.97 19.71
N VAL A 189 32.56 26.77 18.66
CA VAL A 189 31.27 27.35 18.21
C VAL A 189 30.25 26.24 18.00
N ASP A 190 29.15 26.28 18.74
CA ASP A 190 28.03 25.35 18.58
C ASP A 190 26.90 26.05 17.82
N PHE A 191 26.53 25.50 16.66
CA PHE A 191 25.48 26.02 15.77
C PHE A 191 24.11 25.40 16.05
N ARG A 192 23.99 24.53 17.05
CA ARG A 192 22.71 23.97 17.48
C ARG A 192 21.87 25.04 18.19
N PRO A 193 20.53 24.89 18.25
CA PRO A 193 19.70 25.73 19.10
C PRO A 193 20.27 25.80 20.53
N ARG A 194 20.35 27.01 21.11
CA ARG A 194 21.03 27.32 22.39
C ARG A 194 22.56 27.15 22.43
N GLY A 195 23.21 26.95 21.29
CA GLY A 195 24.67 26.91 21.20
C GLY A 195 25.31 28.23 21.63
N GLN A 196 26.45 28.13 22.34
CA GLN A 196 27.19 29.30 22.83
C GLN A 196 28.36 29.64 21.91
N THR A 197 28.50 30.91 21.54
CA THR A 197 29.60 31.42 20.72
C THR A 197 30.40 32.46 21.49
N SER A 198 31.71 32.22 21.68
CA SER A 198 32.61 33.16 22.36
C SER A 198 33.05 34.31 21.46
N LEU A 199 32.96 35.57 21.92
CA LEU A 199 33.34 36.76 21.15
C LEU A 199 34.37 37.67 21.89
N GLY A 200 35.41 38.10 21.16
CA GLY A 200 36.44 39.07 21.58
C GLY A 200 35.88 40.44 22.00
N GLN A 201 36.61 41.16 22.87
CA GLN A 201 36.22 42.46 23.43
C GLN A 201 36.19 43.62 22.39
N ASP A 202 36.45 43.32 21.11
CA ASP A 202 36.61 44.28 20.01
C ASP A 202 35.29 44.86 19.47
N GLY A 203 34.17 44.69 20.18
CA GLY A 203 32.88 45.31 19.82
C GLY A 203 32.27 44.84 18.48
N ARG A 204 32.85 43.85 17.80
CA ARG A 204 32.31 43.29 16.56
C ARG A 204 31.10 42.41 16.89
N LYS A 205 29.93 42.73 16.35
CA LYS A 205 28.78 41.82 16.45
C LYS A 205 29.10 40.56 15.64
N PRO A 206 28.77 39.36 16.13
CA PRO A 206 28.88 38.16 15.32
C PRO A 206 27.80 38.26 14.24
N GLU A 207 28.22 38.61 13.04
CA GLU A 207 27.42 38.50 11.85
C GLU A 207 27.58 37.06 11.34
N LEU A 208 26.46 36.45 10.93
CA LEU A 208 26.52 35.16 10.25
C LEU A 208 27.34 35.37 8.97
N TRP A 209 28.42 34.58 8.77
CA TRP A 209 29.28 34.72 7.60
C TRP A 209 28.42 34.57 6.33
N ASP A 210 28.20 35.69 5.64
CA ASP A 210 27.52 35.78 4.35
C ASP A 210 26.08 35.20 4.29
N TYR A 211 25.32 35.29 5.40
CA TYR A 211 23.88 34.98 5.37
C TYR A 211 23.06 36.25 5.29
N GLN A 212 22.79 36.68 4.06
CA GLN A 212 21.64 37.54 3.81
C GLN A 212 20.40 36.66 3.96
N PRO A 213 19.45 36.95 4.87
CA PRO A 213 18.18 36.26 4.86
C PRO A 213 17.58 36.51 3.48
N ARG A 214 17.59 35.49 2.61
CA ARG A 214 16.69 35.48 1.45
C ARG A 214 15.32 35.30 2.06
N THR A 215 14.71 36.40 2.49
CA THR A 215 13.28 36.46 2.76
C THR A 215 12.64 35.99 1.47
N ILE A 216 12.20 34.74 1.43
CA ILE A 216 11.27 34.30 0.40
C ILE A 216 9.98 35.00 0.80
N GLU A 217 9.81 36.24 0.35
CA GLU A 217 8.49 36.85 0.35
C GLU A 217 7.64 35.95 -0.53
N VAL A 218 6.76 35.18 0.11
CA VAL A 218 5.70 34.45 -0.58
C VAL A 218 4.70 35.50 -1.04
N SER A 219 5.09 36.29 -2.06
CA SER A 219 4.23 37.28 -2.68
C SER A 219 3.18 36.54 -3.52
N ASN A 220 1.95 36.57 -3.01
CA ASN A 220 0.70 36.47 -3.76
C ASN A 220 0.62 35.40 -4.87
N CYS A 221 0.26 34.17 -4.49
CA CYS A 221 -0.31 33.19 -5.43
C CYS A 221 -1.86 33.22 -5.46
N SER A 222 -2.50 34.24 -4.87
CA SER A 222 -3.97 34.37 -4.79
C SER A 222 -4.58 35.36 -5.79
N SER A 223 -3.80 36.02 -6.64
CA SER A 223 -4.31 37.06 -7.57
C SER A 223 -4.57 36.58 -9.01
N ASN A 224 -4.25 35.33 -9.37
CA ASN A 224 -4.43 34.82 -10.75
C ASN A 224 -5.54 33.76 -10.90
N LEU A 225 -6.48 33.67 -9.96
CA LEU A 225 -7.64 32.76 -10.04
C LEU A 225 -8.97 33.45 -10.38
N SER A 226 -8.97 34.74 -10.73
CA SER A 226 -10.19 35.48 -11.10
C SER A 226 -10.29 35.90 -12.58
N GLU A 227 -9.35 35.52 -13.44
CA GLU A 227 -9.46 35.74 -14.88
C GLU A 227 -8.98 34.52 -15.67
N ARG A 228 -9.85 33.51 -15.75
CA ARG A 228 -10.04 32.59 -16.89
C ARG A 228 -11.21 31.64 -16.62
#